data_AF-A0A2E9WQF4-F1
#
_entry.id   AF-A0A2E9WQF4-F1
#
_cell.length_a   1.000
_cell.length_b   1.000
_cell.length_c   1.000
_cell.angle_alpha   90.00
_cell.angle_beta   90.00
_cell.angle_gamma   90.00
#
_symmetry.space_group_name_H-M   'P 1'
#
loop_
_entity.id
_entity.type
_entity.pdbx_description
1 polymer ?
#
loop_
_entity_poly.entity_id
_entity_poly.type
_entity_poly.pdbx_seq_one_letter_code
_entity_poly.pdbx_strand_id
1 'polypeptide(L)'
;MRKIEISEEIDLFLSSDNFIEAKNVDVYIEPTEQVKEDCDIFLSVIFNKKVGGEKYLNFINLFHKTRDFNKKIAVLDAHGSHCNGKWYFSDGKRNNLIQNWVRDKDGVYAAIILKVCNPGQLIAKTKSSLLMMADTSFSLLGIEYGMQICDWTPESGFNCIIHPSHGEISLYTIDYHITNNVII
;
A
#
# COMPACT_ATOMS: atom_id res chain seq x y z
N MET A 1 -2.96 -3.90 16.03
CA MET A 1 -2.23 -3.11 15.02
C MET A 1 -1.28 -2.15 15.70
N ARG A 2 -0.02 -2.13 15.28
CA ARG A 2 0.99 -1.18 15.76
C ARG A 2 1.21 -0.11 14.70
N LYS A 3 1.31 1.15 15.13
CA LYS A 3 1.76 2.26 14.29
C LYS A 3 3.25 2.48 14.53
N ILE A 4 4.04 2.58 13.47
CA ILE A 4 5.47 2.89 13.49
C ILE A 4 5.65 4.11 12.58
N GLU A 5 6.25 5.16 13.11
CA GLU A 5 6.64 6.32 12.30
C GLU A 5 7.95 5.97 11.60
N ILE A 6 7.90 5.91 10.26
CA ILE A 6 9.07 5.65 9.41
C ILE A 6 9.84 6.96 9.23
N SER A 7 9.10 8.03 8.96
CA SER A 7 9.58 9.41 8.89
C SER A 7 8.46 10.38 9.30
N GLU A 8 8.77 11.68 9.39
CA GLU A 8 7.78 12.71 9.68
C GLU A 8 6.56 12.64 8.74
N GLU A 9 6.76 12.21 7.49
CA GLU A 9 5.75 12.17 6.44
C GLU A 9 5.10 10.78 6.23
N ILE A 10 5.69 9.72 6.79
CA ILE A 10 5.31 8.32 6.46
C ILE A 10 5.04 7.53 7.74
N ASP A 11 3.83 6.95 7.80
CA ASP A 11 3.44 6.02 8.86
C ASP A 11 3.25 4.60 8.30
N LEU A 12 3.85 3.62 8.98
CA LEU A 12 3.60 2.20 8.79
C LEU A 12 2.63 1.69 9.84
N PHE A 13 1.61 0.97 9.39
CA PHE A 13 0.64 0.26 10.23
C PHE A 13 0.84 -1.23 10.03
N LEU A 14 1.39 -1.90 11.04
CA LEU A 14 1.79 -3.30 10.98
C LEU A 14 0.87 -4.17 11.82
N SER A 15 0.44 -5.32 11.27
CA SER A 15 -0.24 -6.36 12.03
C SER A 15 0.68 -6.96 13.10
N SER A 16 0.11 -7.49 14.20
CA SER A 16 0.94 -8.16 15.20
C SER A 16 1.57 -9.45 14.68
N ASP A 17 0.93 -10.11 13.71
CA ASP A 17 1.44 -11.34 13.06
C ASP A 17 2.74 -11.03 12.31
N ASN A 18 2.73 -10.01 11.43
CA ASN A 18 3.91 -9.61 10.66
C ASN A 18 5.02 -9.03 11.56
N PHE A 19 4.64 -8.39 12.68
CA PHE A 19 5.61 -7.87 13.65
C PHE A 19 6.34 -8.99 14.43
N ILE A 20 5.69 -10.13 14.66
CA ILE A 20 6.30 -11.29 15.32
C ILE A 20 7.22 -12.04 14.35
N GLU A 21 6.82 -12.17 13.08
CA GLU A 21 7.69 -12.75 12.04
C GLU A 21 9.00 -11.96 11.91
N ALA A 22 8.94 -10.63 11.90
CA ALA A 22 10.14 -9.78 11.89
C ALA A 22 11.05 -9.98 13.11
N LYS A 23 10.53 -10.44 14.26
CA LYS A 23 11.32 -10.71 15.47
C LYS A 23 12.05 -12.04 15.46
N ASN A 24 11.61 -13.01 14.66
CA ASN A 24 12.17 -14.37 14.66
C ASN A 24 13.38 -14.51 13.73
N VAL A 25 13.88 -13.40 13.16
CA VAL A 25 15.11 -13.37 12.36
C VAL A 25 16.28 -13.11 13.32
N ASP A 26 17.28 -14.00 13.34
CA ASP A 26 18.45 -14.05 14.26
C ASP A 26 19.42 -12.84 14.18
N VAL A 27 18.95 -11.66 13.81
CA VAL A 27 19.78 -10.46 13.62
C VAL A 27 19.65 -9.55 14.85
N TYR A 28 20.79 -9.08 15.37
CA TYR A 28 20.96 -8.19 16.53
C TYR A 28 20.39 -6.76 16.34
N ILE A 29 19.34 -6.58 15.53
CA ILE A 29 18.70 -5.30 15.29
C ILE A 29 17.44 -5.21 16.16
N GLU A 30 17.24 -4.08 16.83
CA GLU A 30 15.98 -3.79 17.53
C GLU A 30 14.81 -4.00 16.55
N PRO A 31 13.80 -4.82 16.86
CA PRO A 31 12.73 -5.18 15.91
C PRO A 31 11.96 -3.99 15.30
N THR A 32 12.11 -2.79 15.86
CA THR A 32 11.53 -1.56 15.31
C THR A 32 12.39 -0.98 14.17
N GLU A 33 13.72 -1.10 14.23
CA GLU A 33 14.63 -0.59 13.19
C GLU A 33 14.63 -1.51 11.96
N GLN A 34 14.62 -2.84 12.15
CA GLN A 34 14.48 -3.78 11.03
C GLN A 34 13.18 -3.54 10.25
N VAL A 35 12.07 -3.35 10.96
CA VAL A 35 10.77 -3.09 10.34
C VAL A 35 10.74 -1.77 9.57
N LYS A 36 11.49 -0.76 10.03
CA LYS A 36 11.65 0.49 9.26
C LYS A 36 12.45 0.25 7.99
N GLU A 37 13.57 -0.46 8.10
CA GLU A 37 14.41 -0.81 6.96
C GLU A 37 13.63 -1.62 5.92
N ASP A 38 12.84 -2.62 6.34
CA ASP A 38 12.00 -3.41 5.45
C ASP A 38 10.94 -2.54 4.74
N CYS A 39 10.35 -1.58 5.46
CA CYS A 39 9.41 -0.63 4.89
C CYS A 39 10.09 0.31 3.89
N ASP A 40 11.30 0.79 4.20
CA ASP A 40 12.08 1.65 3.30
C ASP A 40 12.49 0.89 2.04
N ILE A 41 12.92 -0.38 2.17
CA ILE A 41 13.19 -1.26 1.04
C ILE A 41 11.92 -1.42 0.19
N PHE A 42 10.78 -1.72 0.80
CA PHE A 42 9.49 -1.84 0.11
C PHE A 42 9.12 -0.55 -0.66
N LEU A 43 9.22 0.61 -0.03
CA LEU A 43 8.94 1.89 -0.68
C LEU A 43 9.95 2.18 -1.80
N SER A 44 11.23 1.84 -1.61
CA SER A 44 12.28 2.01 -2.63
C SER A 44 12.02 1.14 -3.86
N VAL A 45 11.44 -0.05 -3.67
CA VAL A 45 11.04 -0.96 -4.74
C VAL A 45 9.85 -0.38 -5.51
N ILE A 46 8.79 0.05 -4.82
CA ILE A 46 7.60 0.63 -5.47
C ILE A 46 7.95 1.90 -6.22
N PHE A 47 8.76 2.76 -5.64
CA PHE A 47 9.15 4.04 -6.22
C PHE A 47 10.44 3.95 -7.04
N ASN A 48 10.86 2.75 -7.44
CA ASN A 48 12.11 2.55 -8.14
C ASN A 48 12.09 3.22 -9.53
N LYS A 49 13.10 4.05 -9.78
CA LYS A 49 13.30 4.78 -11.04
C LYS A 49 13.40 3.87 -12.27
N LYS A 50 14.06 2.71 -12.16
CA LYS A 50 14.33 1.82 -13.31
C LYS A 50 13.04 1.24 -13.91
N VAL A 51 12.00 1.10 -13.10
CA VAL A 51 10.68 0.61 -13.51
C VAL A 51 9.64 1.74 -13.59
N GLY A 52 10.07 3.01 -13.51
CA GLY A 52 9.22 4.19 -13.62
C GLY A 52 8.46 4.59 -12.34
N GLY A 53 8.63 3.86 -11.23
CA GLY A 53 7.93 4.10 -9.96
C GLY A 53 8.13 5.51 -9.39
N GLU A 54 9.22 6.20 -9.75
CA GLU A 54 9.46 7.60 -9.35
C GLU A 54 8.33 8.54 -9.80
N LYS A 55 7.62 8.22 -10.89
CA LYS A 55 6.48 9.01 -11.37
C LYS A 55 5.31 8.95 -10.39
N TYR A 56 5.07 7.80 -9.77
CA TYR A 56 4.05 7.66 -8.71
C TYR A 56 4.41 8.51 -7.49
N LEU A 57 5.66 8.48 -7.05
CA LEU A 57 6.11 9.32 -5.94
C LEU A 57 5.97 10.81 -6.26
N ASN A 58 6.32 11.23 -7.49
CA ASN A 58 6.14 12.60 -7.93
C ASN A 58 4.66 13.02 -7.95
N PHE A 59 3.78 12.14 -8.43
CA PHE A 59 2.34 12.39 -8.43
C PHE A 59 1.79 12.53 -7.01
N ILE A 60 2.18 11.63 -6.09
CA ILE A 60 1.82 11.72 -4.66
C ILE A 60 2.33 13.02 -4.04
N ASN A 61 3.58 13.41 -4.34
CA ASN A 61 4.17 14.65 -3.83
C ASN A 61 3.41 15.89 -4.31
N LEU A 62 3.00 15.93 -5.57
CA LEU A 62 2.20 17.03 -6.12
C LEU A 62 0.80 17.05 -5.50
N PHE A 63 0.15 15.89 -5.34
CA PHE A 63 -1.15 15.76 -4.70
C PHE A 63 -1.12 16.17 -3.22
N HIS A 64 -0.06 15.82 -2.51
CA HIS A 64 0.16 16.26 -1.12
C HIS A 64 0.33 17.77 -1.00
N LYS A 65 0.98 18.43 -1.97
CA LYS A 65 1.22 19.88 -1.94
C LYS A 65 -0.01 20.73 -2.26
N THR A 66 -1.01 20.16 -2.92
CA THR A 66 -2.20 20.88 -3.40
C THR A 66 -3.36 20.82 -2.42
N ARG A 67 -3.24 20.05 -1.33
CA ARG A 67 -4.31 19.79 -0.36
C ARG A 67 -3.76 19.74 1.06
N ASP A 68 -4.63 19.94 2.04
CA ASP A 68 -4.25 19.98 3.45
C ASP A 68 -4.31 18.58 4.08
N PHE A 69 -3.24 17.81 3.91
CA PHE A 69 -3.06 16.51 4.55
C PHE A 69 -2.05 16.62 5.70
N ASN A 70 -2.27 15.86 6.78
CA ASN A 70 -1.37 15.88 7.93
C ASN A 70 -0.05 15.15 7.65
N LYS A 71 -0.12 14.09 6.81
CA LYS A 71 1.02 13.27 6.44
C LYS A 71 0.92 12.85 4.97
N LYS A 72 2.03 12.38 4.40
CA LYS A 72 2.10 12.02 2.99
C LYS A 72 1.60 10.61 2.73
N ILE A 73 2.11 9.61 3.45
CA ILE A 73 1.86 8.20 3.14
C ILE A 73 1.46 7.42 4.39
N ALA A 74 0.39 6.65 4.30
CA ALA A 74 0.08 5.55 5.21
C ALA A 74 0.28 4.22 4.49
N VAL A 75 1.09 3.34 5.06
CA VAL A 75 1.27 1.96 4.57
C VAL A 75 0.58 1.00 5.53
N LEU A 76 -0.34 0.18 5.03
CA LEU A 76 -0.88 -0.96 5.76
C LEU A 76 -0.15 -2.23 5.33
N ASP A 77 0.56 -2.86 6.27
CA ASP A 77 1.21 -4.15 6.09
C ASP A 77 0.57 -5.19 7.00
N ALA A 78 -0.23 -6.08 6.40
CA ALA A 78 -0.98 -7.09 7.11
C ALA A 78 -1.38 -8.26 6.21
N HIS A 79 -1.54 -9.44 6.79
CA HIS A 79 -2.21 -10.54 6.09
C HIS A 79 -3.68 -10.22 5.81
N GLY A 80 -4.14 -10.62 4.63
CA GLY A 80 -5.48 -10.36 4.14
C GLY A 80 -6.23 -11.63 3.74
N SER A 81 -7.55 -11.53 3.80
CA SER A 81 -8.48 -12.54 3.31
C SER A 81 -9.74 -11.87 2.77
N HIS A 82 -10.46 -12.57 1.90
CA HIS A 82 -11.80 -12.14 1.49
C HIS A 82 -12.82 -13.21 1.88
N CYS A 83 -13.97 -12.78 2.38
CA CYS A 83 -15.10 -13.66 2.64
C CYS A 83 -16.41 -12.90 2.47
N ASN A 84 -17.43 -13.57 1.92
CA ASN A 84 -18.78 -13.01 1.72
C ASN A 84 -18.76 -11.63 1.03
N GLY A 85 -17.96 -11.49 -0.05
CA GLY A 85 -17.86 -10.26 -0.83
C GLY A 85 -17.21 -9.08 -0.09
N LYS A 86 -16.45 -9.34 0.98
CA LYS A 86 -15.76 -8.32 1.78
C LYS A 86 -14.28 -8.68 1.95
N TRP A 87 -13.42 -7.67 1.95
CA TRP A 87 -11.98 -7.80 2.13
C TRP A 87 -11.58 -7.38 3.54
N TYR A 88 -10.79 -8.22 4.18
CA TYR A 88 -10.36 -8.08 5.57
C TYR A 88 -8.84 -8.16 5.68
N PHE A 89 -8.31 -7.58 6.75
CA PHE A 89 -6.95 -7.82 7.24
C PHE A 89 -6.96 -8.32 8.68
N SER A 90 -5.98 -9.14 9.04
CA SER A 90 -5.69 -9.51 10.42
C SER A 90 -4.86 -8.42 11.09
N ASP A 91 -5.26 -7.98 12.29
CA ASP A 91 -4.38 -7.16 13.15
C ASP A 91 -3.58 -8.00 14.17
N GLY A 92 -3.63 -9.33 14.05
CA GLY A 92 -3.11 -10.35 14.96
C GLY A 92 -4.00 -10.69 16.17
N LYS A 93 -5.17 -10.06 16.26
CA LYS A 93 -6.20 -10.40 17.26
C LYS A 93 -7.56 -10.64 16.62
N ARG A 94 -7.89 -9.88 15.60
CA ARG A 94 -9.18 -9.97 14.88
C ARG A 94 -9.02 -9.60 13.42
N ASN A 95 -10.00 -10.03 12.63
CA ASN A 95 -10.17 -9.59 11.26
C ASN A 95 -10.92 -8.26 11.23
N ASN A 96 -10.37 -7.29 10.51
CA ASN A 96 -10.93 -5.95 10.34
C ASN A 96 -11.22 -5.72 8.86
N LEU A 97 -12.33 -5.04 8.55
CA LEU A 97 -12.65 -4.67 7.17
C LEU A 97 -11.63 -3.65 6.64
N ILE A 98 -11.05 -3.93 5.47
CA ILE A 98 -10.11 -3.01 4.81
C ILE A 98 -10.76 -1.66 4.56
N GLN A 99 -11.99 -1.64 4.06
CA GLN A 99 -12.69 -0.40 3.76
C GLN A 99 -12.92 0.48 4.99
N ASN A 100 -13.07 -0.11 6.18
CA ASN A 100 -13.17 0.67 7.43
C ASN A 100 -11.83 1.33 7.75
N TRP A 101 -10.74 0.56 7.67
CA TRP A 101 -9.41 1.11 7.92
C TRP A 101 -9.04 2.21 6.91
N VAL A 102 -9.34 2.01 5.62
CA VAL A 102 -9.14 3.03 4.58
C VAL A 102 -9.92 4.30 4.91
N ARG A 103 -11.20 4.18 5.27
CA ARG A 103 -12.03 5.35 5.65
C ARG A 103 -11.45 6.12 6.84
N ASP A 104 -10.83 5.42 7.80
CA ASP A 104 -10.24 6.05 8.98
C ASP A 104 -8.89 6.75 8.69
N LYS A 105 -8.34 6.59 7.49
CA LYS A 105 -7.07 7.19 7.04
C LYS A 105 -7.28 8.17 5.87
N ASP A 106 -8.39 8.03 5.16
CA ASP A 106 -8.79 8.88 4.06
C ASP A 106 -8.92 10.34 4.51
N GLY A 107 -8.26 11.25 3.79
CA GLY A 107 -8.19 12.67 4.14
C GLY A 107 -7.17 13.03 5.22
N VAL A 108 -6.58 12.06 5.93
CA VAL A 108 -5.46 12.31 6.85
C VAL A 108 -4.12 12.22 6.13
N TYR A 109 -4.02 11.29 5.17
CA TYR A 109 -2.82 11.04 4.37
C TYR A 109 -3.06 11.39 2.90
N ALA A 110 -2.06 11.91 2.18
CA ALA A 110 -2.19 12.12 0.73
C ALA A 110 -2.34 10.79 -0.03
N ALA A 111 -1.62 9.76 0.37
CA ALA A 111 -1.68 8.42 -0.22
C ALA A 111 -1.82 7.32 0.84
N ILE A 112 -2.62 6.33 0.50
CA ILE A 112 -2.81 5.10 1.26
C ILE A 112 -2.29 3.94 0.41
N ILE A 113 -1.33 3.18 0.95
CA ILE A 113 -0.74 2.01 0.29
C ILE A 113 -1.16 0.75 1.05
N LEU A 114 -1.86 -0.16 0.36
CA LEU A 114 -2.32 -1.43 0.92
C LEU A 114 -1.37 -2.56 0.50
N LYS A 115 -0.45 -2.94 1.40
CA LYS A 115 0.32 -4.19 1.35
C LYS A 115 -0.47 -5.27 2.09
N VAL A 116 -1.60 -5.66 1.50
CA VAL A 116 -2.51 -6.67 2.04
C VAL A 116 -2.89 -7.65 0.95
N CYS A 117 -2.77 -8.95 1.23
CA CYS A 117 -3.01 -10.00 0.24
C CYS A 117 -4.51 -10.35 0.08
N ASN A 118 -4.79 -11.13 -0.96
CA ASN A 118 -6.08 -11.78 -1.24
C ASN A 118 -7.32 -10.86 -1.32
N PRO A 119 -7.30 -9.70 -2.02
CA PRO A 119 -8.50 -8.87 -2.20
C PRO A 119 -9.59 -9.53 -3.05
N GLY A 120 -9.28 -10.62 -3.78
CA GLY A 120 -10.23 -11.23 -4.71
C GLY A 120 -10.45 -10.32 -5.92
N GLN A 121 -11.67 -9.79 -6.08
CA GLN A 121 -11.99 -8.74 -7.08
C GLN A 121 -12.36 -7.41 -6.41
N LEU A 122 -12.10 -7.28 -5.11
CA LEU A 122 -12.57 -6.15 -4.31
C LEU A 122 -11.55 -5.01 -4.38
N ILE A 123 -12.04 -3.82 -4.68
CA ILE A 123 -11.26 -2.58 -4.71
C ILE A 123 -11.76 -1.68 -3.58
N ALA A 124 -10.85 -1.25 -2.71
CA ALA A 124 -11.19 -0.27 -1.67
C ALA A 124 -11.39 1.12 -2.30
N LYS A 125 -12.19 1.97 -1.64
CA LYS A 125 -12.52 3.31 -2.14
C LYS A 125 -12.08 4.38 -1.15
N THR A 126 -11.60 5.49 -1.69
CA THR A 126 -11.29 6.75 -1.00
C THR A 126 -12.13 7.89 -1.56
N LYS A 127 -12.26 8.97 -0.80
CA LYS A 127 -12.88 10.23 -1.23
C LYS A 127 -11.86 11.36 -1.37
N SER A 128 -10.77 11.30 -0.60
CA SER A 128 -9.81 12.40 -0.50
C SER A 128 -8.39 11.97 -0.82
N SER A 129 -7.97 10.79 -0.36
CA SER A 129 -6.62 10.26 -0.54
C SER A 129 -6.47 9.49 -1.85
N LEU A 130 -5.25 9.48 -2.39
CA LEU A 130 -4.85 8.50 -3.39
C LEU A 130 -4.80 7.11 -2.76
N LEU A 131 -5.18 6.09 -3.53
CA LEU A 131 -5.10 4.70 -3.08
C LEU A 131 -4.18 3.90 -4.01
N MET A 132 -3.26 3.16 -3.41
CA MET A 132 -2.43 2.16 -4.07
C MET A 132 -2.74 0.82 -3.43
N MET A 133 -3.07 -0.18 -4.24
CA MET A 133 -3.21 -1.57 -3.81
C MET A 133 -2.55 -2.49 -4.83
N ALA A 134 -2.00 -3.61 -4.35
CA ALA A 134 -1.41 -4.60 -5.24
C ALA A 134 -2.49 -5.12 -6.20
N ASP A 135 -2.14 -5.25 -7.49
CA ASP A 135 -3.07 -5.78 -8.47
C ASP A 135 -3.31 -7.27 -8.19
N THR A 136 -4.57 -7.66 -8.29
CA THR A 136 -5.03 -9.06 -8.21
C THR A 136 -4.57 -9.90 -9.39
N SER A 137 -4.01 -9.28 -10.44
CA SER A 137 -3.54 -9.96 -11.64
C SER A 137 -2.24 -10.72 -11.40
N PHE A 138 -2.41 -11.99 -10.98
CA PHE A 138 -1.51 -13.12 -11.21
C PHE A 138 -0.05 -13.01 -10.70
N SER A 139 0.23 -13.63 -9.55
CA SER A 139 1.56 -14.21 -9.34
C SER A 139 1.65 -15.52 -10.16
N LEU A 140 2.58 -15.59 -11.10
CA LEU A 140 2.84 -16.79 -11.93
C LEU A 140 3.41 -17.96 -11.11
N LEU A 141 3.76 -17.74 -9.84
CA LEU A 141 4.34 -18.75 -8.95
C LEU A 141 3.30 -19.67 -8.28
N GLY A 142 2.02 -19.29 -8.26
CA GLY A 142 0.95 -20.11 -7.65
C GLY A 142 0.37 -21.22 -8.55
N ILE A 143 0.60 -21.14 -9.87
CA ILE A 143 0.02 -22.10 -10.84
C ILE A 143 0.69 -23.47 -10.75
N GLU A 144 1.98 -23.54 -10.38
CA GLU A 144 2.72 -24.80 -10.33
C GLU A 144 2.32 -25.70 -9.14
N TYR A 145 1.66 -25.14 -8.11
CA TYR A 145 1.23 -25.86 -6.90
C TYR A 145 -0.28 -25.89 -6.66
N GLY A 146 -1.09 -25.43 -7.62
CA GLY A 146 -2.56 -25.49 -7.52
C GLY A 146 -3.19 -24.58 -6.44
N MET A 147 -2.46 -23.57 -5.97
CA MET A 147 -2.93 -22.59 -4.99
C MET A 147 -2.98 -21.20 -5.62
N GLN A 148 -4.15 -20.54 -5.60
CA GLN A 148 -4.23 -19.10 -5.84
C GLN A 148 -3.64 -18.36 -4.65
N ILE A 149 -2.32 -18.21 -4.64
CA ILE A 149 -1.62 -17.32 -3.71
C ILE A 149 -1.26 -16.05 -4.49
N CYS A 150 -2.00 -14.98 -4.22
CA CYS A 150 -1.60 -13.63 -4.64
C CYS A 150 -0.52 -13.15 -3.66
N ASP A 151 0.65 -13.77 -3.70
CA ASP A 151 1.83 -13.25 -3.01
C ASP A 151 2.33 -12.03 -3.78
N TRP A 152 2.52 -10.94 -3.05
CA TRP A 152 3.16 -9.75 -3.57
C TRP A 152 4.58 -10.10 -4.00
N THR A 153 4.91 -9.89 -5.27
CA THR A 153 6.31 -9.81 -5.70
C THR A 153 6.63 -8.37 -6.10
N PRO A 154 7.85 -7.88 -5.84
CA PRO A 154 8.37 -6.60 -6.36
C PRO A 154 8.08 -6.35 -7.84
N GLU A 155 8.00 -7.42 -8.64
CA GLU A 155 7.84 -7.39 -10.09
C GLU A 155 6.37 -7.37 -10.55
N SER A 156 5.41 -7.68 -9.67
CA SER A 156 3.96 -7.66 -9.92
C SER A 156 3.25 -6.46 -9.26
N GLY A 157 4.03 -5.54 -8.67
CA GLY A 157 3.55 -4.54 -7.71
C GLY A 157 2.88 -3.30 -8.32
N PHE A 158 1.69 -2.97 -7.81
CA PHE A 158 0.98 -1.69 -7.94
C PHE A 158 0.92 -1.11 -9.37
N ASN A 159 0.05 -1.70 -10.20
CA ASN A 159 -0.11 -1.29 -11.60
C ASN A 159 -0.78 0.08 -11.79
N CYS A 160 -1.46 0.62 -10.77
CA CYS A 160 -2.07 1.93 -10.82
C CYS A 160 -2.16 2.63 -9.45
N ILE A 161 -2.32 3.96 -9.49
CA ILE A 161 -2.87 4.76 -8.39
C ILE A 161 -4.35 4.98 -8.68
N ILE A 162 -5.22 4.75 -7.72
CA ILE A 162 -6.63 5.12 -7.81
C ILE A 162 -6.78 6.55 -7.26
N HIS A 163 -7.11 7.48 -8.13
CA HIS A 163 -7.47 8.85 -7.78
C HIS A 163 -8.95 8.94 -7.42
N PRO A 164 -9.34 9.60 -6.31
CA PRO A 164 -10.72 9.59 -5.81
C PRO A 164 -11.75 10.12 -6.81
N SER A 165 -11.39 11.12 -7.64
CA SER A 165 -12.28 11.71 -8.66
C SER A 165 -12.06 11.21 -10.09
N HIS A 166 -10.93 10.56 -10.37
CA HIS A 166 -10.49 10.27 -11.74
C HIS A 166 -10.31 8.77 -12.01
N GLY A 167 -10.47 7.94 -10.99
CA GLY A 167 -10.32 6.48 -11.12
C GLY A 167 -8.85 6.08 -11.24
N GLU A 168 -8.62 4.96 -11.92
CA GLU A 168 -7.28 4.38 -12.08
C GLU A 168 -6.38 5.25 -12.97
N ILE A 169 -5.22 5.59 -12.44
CA ILE A 169 -4.12 6.27 -13.13
C ILE A 169 -2.96 5.30 -13.20
N SER A 170 -2.73 4.77 -14.39
CA SER A 170 -1.60 3.88 -14.67
C SER A 170 -0.29 4.65 -14.79
N LEU A 171 0.83 3.94 -14.65
CA LEU A 171 2.16 4.50 -14.86
C LEU A 171 2.34 5.11 -16.26
N TYR A 172 1.68 4.57 -17.28
CA TYR A 172 1.80 5.04 -18.67
C TYR A 172 1.06 6.36 -18.92
N THR A 173 0.02 6.66 -18.14
CA THR A 173 -0.80 7.87 -18.31
C THR A 173 -0.50 8.94 -17.27
N ILE A 174 0.31 8.65 -16.25
CA ILE A 174 0.54 9.56 -15.13
C ILE A 174 1.08 10.94 -15.54
N ASP A 175 1.96 11.01 -16.54
CA ASP A 175 2.50 12.28 -17.03
C ASP A 175 1.41 13.15 -17.67
N TYR A 176 0.43 12.51 -18.35
CA TYR A 176 -0.75 13.20 -18.87
C TYR A 176 -1.59 13.80 -17.74
N HIS A 177 -1.78 13.07 -16.63
CA HIS A 177 -2.52 13.59 -15.48
C HIS A 177 -1.78 14.73 -14.76
N ILE A 178 -0.45 14.64 -14.66
CA ILE A 178 0.37 15.72 -14.09
C ILE A 178 0.25 17.00 -14.94
N THR A 179 0.38 16.87 -16.26
CA THR A 179 0.39 18.02 -17.18
C THR A 179 -0.98 18.70 -17.33
N ASN A 180 -2.08 17.96 -17.18
CA ASN A 180 -3.44 18.51 -17.31
C ASN A 180 -4.06 18.95 -15.96
N ASN A 181 -3.25 19.18 -14.92
CA ASN A 181 -3.72 19.68 -13.62
C ASN A 181 -4.82 18.83 -12.97
N VAL A 182 -4.87 17.52 -13.24
CA VAL A 182 -5.80 16.55 -12.60
C VAL A 182 -5.61 16.50 -11.08
N ILE A 183 -4.47 17.02 -10.62
CA ILE A 183 -4.00 17.09 -9.24
C ILE A 183 -4.60 18.28 -8.48
N ILE A 184 -5.04 19.34 -9.18
CA ILE A 184 -5.56 20.59 -8.59
C ILE A 184 -7.03 20.43 -8.19
#